data_AF-A0A819I0Q1-F1
#
_entry.id   AF-A0A819I0Q1-F1
#
_cell.length_a   1.000
_cell.length_b   1.000
_cell.length_c   1.000
_cell.angle_alpha   90.00
_cell.angle_beta   90.00
_cell.angle_gamma   90.00
#
_symmetry.space_group_name_H-M   'P 1'
#
loop_
_entity.id
_entity.type
_entity.pdbx_description
1 polymer ?
#
loop_
_entity_poly.entity_id
_entity_poly.type
_entity_poly.pdbx_seq_one_letter_code
_entity_poly.pdbx_strand_id
1 'polypeptide(L)'
;SHCMDGIKNRDETDLDCGGIKCPKCEDTQTCKGDCDCISEICKNNVCIPAESCKDDIKNQDETDIDCGGNKCPKCEDEKICHEDCDCLSRECKNNTCAPTCIPRCKNDGTCVSYNICNCPTGFSGPTCEVQSVGLCHDNETLGTTPILLITFENGSAQYSTNTPARFNFITTYTQRFQPVTSDGTFSFINSIHDDFYGTWHTSATDHTEDEGGYMFLVNADYEPGQFYNGRVDHLCVSLRYEFSVYLANVCTTTDRIEPNVRFEVRSPTIGNQLLAQLSSGPIPVTSRLSWNKYGLSFTAPSSSVVLLMISDAPGGLGNDIVIDDIALRVCSHEGTGFCPSYLSTVDPTTVKTATSTAVTPVSSTPHSQNFVCSREDIANTGCKGPKDCLYPNPQNCNSFIQCVPQPDGSGNPVVMLCPTGTEWNDNQKICDWPNQSTCPRQPLK
;
A
#
# COMPACT_ATOMS: atom_id res chain seq x y z
N SER A 1 -28.41 -18.57 15.45
CA SER A 1 -28.99 -17.21 15.38
C SER A 1 -30.41 -17.31 15.88
N HIS A 2 -30.79 -16.48 16.85
CA HIS A 2 -32.09 -16.54 17.54
C HIS A 2 -32.78 -15.17 17.50
N CYS A 3 -32.29 -14.28 16.64
CA CYS A 3 -32.78 -12.92 16.47
C CYS A 3 -33.65 -12.77 15.22
N MET A 4 -33.90 -13.84 14.48
CA MET A 4 -34.59 -13.84 13.18
C MET A 4 -35.39 -15.15 13.08
N ASP A 5 -36.04 -15.52 14.17
CA ASP A 5 -36.81 -16.77 14.30
C ASP A 5 -38.32 -16.54 14.39
N GLY A 6 -38.77 -15.29 14.23
CA GLY A 6 -40.19 -14.94 14.12
C GLY A 6 -40.91 -14.97 15.47
N ILE A 7 -40.20 -14.98 16.59
CA ILE A 7 -40.78 -15.02 17.93
C ILE A 7 -40.03 -14.10 18.90
N LYS A 8 -40.72 -13.13 19.51
CA LYS A 8 -40.10 -12.21 20.49
C LYS A 8 -39.56 -12.97 21.71
N ASN A 9 -38.25 -13.03 21.87
CA ASN A 9 -37.62 -13.86 22.89
C ASN A 9 -36.25 -13.35 23.39
N ARG A 10 -35.78 -13.90 24.52
CA ARG A 10 -34.47 -13.57 25.13
C ARG A 10 -34.23 -12.07 25.31
N ASP A 11 -33.24 -11.51 24.60
CA ASP A 11 -32.75 -10.14 24.75
C ASP A 11 -33.51 -9.16 23.85
N GLU A 12 -34.44 -9.63 23.00
CA GLU A 12 -35.19 -8.81 22.04
C GLU A 12 -36.17 -7.85 22.71
N THR A 13 -36.23 -6.62 22.19
CA THR A 13 -37.19 -5.61 22.66
C THR A 13 -38.40 -5.48 21.77
N ASP A 14 -38.31 -5.95 20.52
CA ASP A 14 -39.45 -6.26 19.65
C ASP A 14 -39.17 -7.52 18.81
N LEU A 15 -40.14 -8.01 18.04
CA LEU A 15 -40.02 -9.22 17.24
C LEU A 15 -38.76 -9.19 16.36
N ASP A 16 -37.82 -10.10 16.61
CA ASP A 16 -36.57 -10.24 15.84
C ASP A 16 -35.63 -9.01 15.90
N CYS A 17 -35.80 -8.10 16.88
CA CYS A 17 -34.97 -6.90 17.00
C CYS A 17 -34.81 -6.39 18.44
N GLY A 18 -33.79 -5.55 18.64
CA GLY A 18 -33.48 -4.88 19.89
C GLY A 18 -32.66 -5.72 20.87
N GLY A 19 -32.22 -5.10 21.95
CA GLY A 19 -31.25 -5.68 22.86
C GLY A 19 -29.82 -5.70 22.30
N ILE A 20 -28.88 -6.22 23.09
CA ILE A 20 -27.44 -6.08 22.83
C ILE A 20 -26.97 -6.95 21.64
N LYS A 21 -27.69 -8.03 21.32
CA LYS A 21 -27.23 -9.08 20.39
C LYS A 21 -28.00 -9.18 19.08
N CYS A 22 -29.13 -8.49 18.97
CA CYS A 22 -30.00 -8.55 17.79
C CYS A 22 -29.93 -7.23 16.99
N PRO A 23 -30.34 -7.24 15.72
CA PRO A 23 -30.43 -6.01 14.92
C PRO A 23 -31.30 -4.97 15.62
N LYS A 24 -31.03 -3.69 15.40
CA LYS A 24 -31.84 -2.61 15.98
C LYS A 24 -33.24 -2.58 15.35
N CYS A 25 -34.22 -2.19 16.14
CA CYS A 25 -35.62 -2.05 15.78
C CYS A 25 -35.89 -0.78 14.95
N GLU A 26 -36.74 -0.91 13.94
CA GLU A 26 -37.26 0.19 13.12
C GLU A 26 -38.19 1.11 13.92
N ASP A 27 -38.48 2.28 13.35
CA ASP A 27 -39.43 3.21 13.95
C ASP A 27 -40.79 2.52 14.17
N THR A 28 -41.50 2.95 15.21
CA THR A 28 -42.76 2.37 15.71
C THR A 28 -42.67 1.01 16.40
N GLN A 29 -41.51 0.34 16.38
CA GLN A 29 -41.27 -0.89 17.12
C GLN A 29 -40.94 -0.64 18.59
N THR A 30 -41.13 -1.66 19.43
CA THR A 30 -40.96 -1.58 20.88
C THR A 30 -39.48 -1.60 21.26
N CYS A 31 -39.11 -0.75 22.22
CA CYS A 31 -37.74 -0.64 22.71
C CYS A 31 -37.71 -0.56 24.24
N LYS A 32 -36.54 -0.83 24.82
CA LYS A 32 -36.26 -0.66 26.24
C LYS A 32 -35.26 0.46 26.50
N GLY A 33 -34.40 0.77 25.53
CA GLY A 33 -33.48 1.90 25.54
C GLY A 33 -33.08 2.32 24.13
N ASP A 34 -32.43 3.48 24.03
CA ASP A 34 -32.06 4.14 22.78
C ASP A 34 -31.25 3.25 21.83
N CYS A 35 -30.35 2.42 22.37
CA CYS A 35 -29.55 1.49 21.57
C CYS A 35 -30.35 0.37 20.87
N ASP A 36 -31.62 0.16 21.27
CA ASP A 36 -32.51 -0.81 20.64
C ASP A 36 -33.09 -0.30 19.32
N CYS A 37 -33.02 1.02 19.04
CA CYS A 37 -33.66 1.64 17.88
C CYS A 37 -32.67 2.02 16.79
N ILE A 38 -33.03 1.84 15.52
CA ILE A 38 -32.24 2.33 14.37
C ILE A 38 -32.04 3.85 14.47
N SER A 39 -33.09 4.57 14.89
CA SER A 39 -33.05 6.02 15.14
C SER A 39 -32.22 6.43 16.36
N GLU A 40 -31.82 5.47 17.19
CA GLU A 40 -31.26 5.68 18.54
C GLU A 40 -32.19 6.44 19.50
N ILE A 41 -33.50 6.49 19.25
CA ILE A 41 -34.46 7.18 20.13
C ILE A 41 -35.57 6.24 20.59
N CYS A 42 -35.51 5.83 21.86
CA CYS A 42 -36.57 5.06 22.51
C CYS A 42 -37.44 5.96 23.40
N LYS A 43 -38.57 6.44 22.86
CA LYS A 43 -39.48 7.33 23.60
C LYS A 43 -40.76 6.59 23.96
N ASN A 44 -41.10 6.57 25.25
CA ASN A 44 -42.28 5.86 25.77
C ASN A 44 -42.30 4.37 25.37
N ASN A 45 -41.14 3.70 25.39
CA ASN A 45 -40.94 2.30 24.99
C ASN A 45 -41.20 2.01 23.50
N VAL A 46 -41.20 3.04 22.65
CA VAL A 46 -41.36 2.90 21.20
C VAL A 46 -40.22 3.65 20.49
N CYS A 47 -39.62 3.02 19.51
CA CYS A 47 -38.66 3.66 18.62
C CYS A 47 -39.39 4.75 17.84
N ILE A 48 -38.93 6.00 17.95
CA ILE A 48 -39.52 7.10 17.21
C ILE A 48 -38.54 7.62 16.15
N PRO A 49 -39.04 8.19 15.03
CA PRO A 49 -38.17 8.78 14.04
C PRO A 49 -37.45 10.00 14.64
N ALA A 50 -36.19 10.18 14.25
CA ALA A 50 -35.40 11.35 14.56
C ALA A 50 -35.84 12.54 13.67
N GLU A 51 -37.11 12.97 13.77
CA GLU A 51 -37.75 13.90 12.84
C GLU A 51 -37.10 15.29 12.78
N SER A 52 -36.38 15.71 13.81
CA SER A 52 -35.64 16.98 13.82
C SER A 52 -34.18 16.86 13.41
N CYS A 53 -33.60 15.65 13.41
CA CYS A 53 -32.16 15.45 13.18
C CYS A 53 -31.78 15.46 11.69
N LYS A 54 -32.62 16.08 10.84
CA LYS A 54 -32.49 16.22 9.38
C LYS A 54 -33.31 17.41 8.86
N ASP A 55 -33.55 18.41 9.71
CA ASP A 55 -34.39 19.57 9.39
C ASP A 55 -33.60 20.85 9.08
N ASP A 56 -32.28 20.73 8.94
CA ASP A 56 -31.30 21.79 8.67
C ASP A 56 -31.28 22.91 9.74
N ILE A 57 -31.85 22.66 10.93
CA ILE A 57 -31.95 23.65 12.01
C ILE A 57 -31.42 23.03 13.30
N LYS A 58 -30.34 23.60 13.86
CA LYS A 58 -29.82 23.21 15.19
C LYS A 58 -30.90 23.34 16.26
N ASN A 59 -31.50 22.23 16.66
CA ASN A 59 -32.61 22.22 17.62
C ASN A 59 -32.60 20.98 18.54
N GLN A 60 -33.52 20.97 19.50
CA GLN A 60 -33.58 19.95 20.55
C GLN A 60 -32.26 19.78 21.31
N ASP A 61 -31.60 18.63 21.22
CA ASP A 61 -30.34 18.30 21.90
C ASP A 61 -29.14 18.19 20.96
N GLU A 62 -29.28 18.62 19.71
CA GLU A 62 -28.20 18.67 18.74
C GLU A 62 -27.03 19.54 19.20
N THR A 63 -25.82 19.05 18.99
CA THR A 63 -24.60 19.82 19.23
C THR A 63 -24.13 20.56 17.98
N ASP A 64 -24.49 20.08 16.78
CA ASP A 64 -24.40 20.80 15.51
C ASP A 64 -25.65 20.50 14.67
N ILE A 65 -25.90 21.26 13.60
CA ILE A 65 -27.10 21.11 12.76
C ILE A 65 -27.29 19.63 12.38
N ASP A 66 -28.44 19.07 12.77
CA ASP A 66 -28.87 17.70 12.45
C ASP A 66 -28.00 16.56 13.05
N CYS A 67 -27.11 16.86 14.01
CA CYS A 67 -26.24 15.85 14.59
C CYS A 67 -25.82 16.10 16.05
N GLY A 68 -25.33 15.04 16.69
CA GLY A 68 -24.81 15.05 18.05
C GLY A 68 -25.91 15.02 19.12
N GLY A 69 -25.52 15.22 20.38
CA GLY A 69 -26.43 15.03 21.50
C GLY A 69 -26.74 13.55 21.73
N ASN A 70 -27.82 13.30 22.48
CA ASN A 70 -28.23 11.96 22.84
C ASN A 70 -29.28 11.38 21.88
N LYS A 71 -29.98 12.23 21.12
CA LYS A 71 -31.08 11.81 20.25
C LYS A 71 -30.77 11.85 18.75
N CYS A 72 -29.71 12.52 18.32
CA CYS A 72 -29.38 12.62 16.89
C CYS A 72 -28.17 11.76 16.51
N PRO A 73 -28.02 11.40 15.22
CA PRO A 73 -26.84 10.72 14.73
C PRO A 73 -25.57 11.47 15.12
N LYS A 74 -24.49 10.76 15.39
CA LYS A 74 -23.21 11.38 15.74
C LYS A 74 -22.73 12.29 14.61
N CYS A 75 -22.19 13.44 14.99
CA CYS A 75 -21.59 14.42 14.13
C CYS A 75 -20.30 13.92 13.45
N GLU A 76 -20.15 14.32 12.20
CA GLU A 76 -18.92 14.15 11.41
C GLU A 76 -17.78 15.04 11.92
N ASP A 77 -16.59 14.84 11.37
CA ASP A 77 -15.38 15.58 11.73
C ASP A 77 -15.59 17.10 11.59
N GLU A 78 -14.94 17.90 12.44
CA GLU A 78 -15.01 19.37 12.54
C GLU A 78 -16.36 19.98 12.98
N LYS A 79 -17.45 19.20 13.04
CA LYS A 79 -18.74 19.65 13.56
C LYS A 79 -18.67 19.96 15.06
N ILE A 80 -19.56 20.85 15.50
CA ILE A 80 -19.61 21.28 16.90
C ILE A 80 -20.08 20.13 17.80
N CYS A 81 -19.34 19.90 18.87
CA CYS A 81 -19.64 18.91 19.89
C CYS A 81 -19.49 19.50 21.29
N HIS A 82 -20.14 18.87 22.26
CA HIS A 82 -19.98 19.14 23.69
C HIS A 82 -19.34 17.97 24.44
N GLU A 83 -19.57 16.74 23.99
CA GLU A 83 -19.04 15.51 24.56
C GLU A 83 -18.58 14.52 23.49
N ASP A 84 -17.70 13.59 23.86
CA ASP A 84 -17.15 12.57 22.95
C ASP A 84 -18.25 11.76 22.25
N CYS A 85 -19.38 11.54 22.92
CA CYS A 85 -20.50 10.80 22.36
C CYS A 85 -21.18 11.51 21.18
N ASP A 86 -21.02 12.82 21.05
CA ASP A 86 -21.57 13.59 19.94
C ASP A 86 -20.87 13.27 18.62
N CYS A 87 -19.65 12.72 18.64
CA CYS A 87 -18.81 12.58 17.46
C CYS A 87 -18.72 11.14 16.94
N LEU A 88 -18.67 10.97 15.62
CA LEU A 88 -18.39 9.68 14.98
C LEU A 88 -17.03 9.12 15.40
N SER A 89 -16.01 9.99 15.51
CA SER A 89 -14.67 9.67 16.01
C SER A 89 -14.65 9.24 17.49
N ARG A 90 -15.73 9.55 18.23
CA ARG A 90 -15.82 9.47 19.69
C ARG A 90 -14.80 10.36 20.42
N GLU A 91 -14.37 11.44 19.80
CA GLU A 91 -13.44 12.40 20.40
C GLU A 91 -13.91 13.83 20.10
N CYS A 92 -14.40 14.52 21.12
CA CYS A 92 -14.74 15.93 21.06
C CYS A 92 -13.55 16.76 21.59
N LYS A 93 -12.79 17.39 20.67
CA LYS A 93 -11.60 18.19 21.03
C LYS A 93 -11.83 19.63 20.65
N ASN A 94 -11.63 20.54 21.61
CA ASN A 94 -11.83 21.98 21.44
C ASN A 94 -13.23 22.35 20.91
N ASN A 95 -14.27 21.67 21.41
CA ASN A 95 -15.68 21.80 20.98
C ASN A 95 -15.94 21.43 19.50
N THR A 96 -15.03 20.68 18.88
CA THR A 96 -15.17 20.17 17.52
C THR A 96 -14.86 18.68 17.46
N CYS A 97 -15.59 17.93 16.65
CA CYS A 97 -15.35 16.51 16.46
C CYS A 97 -13.98 16.29 15.81
N ALA A 98 -13.14 15.51 16.47
CA ALA A 98 -11.79 15.21 15.97
C ALA A 98 -11.87 14.31 14.72
N PRO A 99 -10.85 14.35 13.84
CA PRO A 99 -10.80 13.51 12.66
C PRO A 99 -10.89 12.01 12.93
N THR A 100 -11.53 11.27 12.03
CA THR A 100 -11.75 9.81 12.17
C THR A 100 -10.71 8.99 11.37
N CYS A 101 -9.94 8.11 12.05
CA CYS A 101 -9.02 7.16 11.38
C CYS A 101 -9.42 5.71 11.67
N ILE A 102 -9.66 4.93 10.62
CA ILE A 102 -9.99 3.51 10.63
C ILE A 102 -9.10 2.78 9.59
N PRO A 103 -8.03 2.07 10.01
CA PRO A 103 -7.65 1.81 11.40
C PRO A 103 -7.12 3.06 12.12
N ARG A 104 -7.20 3.07 13.46
CA ARG A 104 -6.62 4.17 14.27
C ARG A 104 -5.12 4.26 14.04
N CYS A 105 -4.60 5.49 14.09
CA CYS A 105 -3.16 5.74 14.14
C CYS A 105 -2.55 5.04 15.37
N LYS A 106 -1.45 4.33 15.16
CA LYS A 106 -0.67 3.61 16.17
C LYS A 106 0.50 4.47 16.65
N ASN A 107 1.19 4.01 17.69
CA ASN A 107 2.44 4.61 18.19
C ASN A 107 2.37 6.13 18.38
N ASP A 108 1.31 6.62 19.04
CA ASP A 108 1.04 8.04 19.29
C ASP A 108 0.89 8.92 18.02
N GLY A 109 0.60 8.31 16.88
CA GLY A 109 0.15 9.00 15.68
C GLY A 109 -1.10 9.83 15.91
N THR A 110 -1.12 11.05 15.37
CA THR A 110 -2.28 11.95 15.46
C THR A 110 -3.11 11.86 14.18
N CYS A 111 -4.40 11.58 14.30
CA CYS A 111 -5.33 11.63 13.15
C CYS A 111 -5.58 13.09 12.79
N VAL A 112 -5.15 13.51 11.60
CA VAL A 112 -5.26 14.90 11.14
C VAL A 112 -6.36 15.09 10.11
N SER A 113 -6.87 14.00 9.52
CA SER A 113 -8.00 13.96 8.59
C SER A 113 -8.48 12.51 8.45
N TYR A 114 -9.58 12.26 7.74
CA TYR A 114 -10.17 10.93 7.62
C TYR A 114 -9.15 9.92 7.09
N ASN A 115 -8.77 8.91 7.89
CA ASN A 115 -7.71 7.92 7.60
C ASN A 115 -6.31 8.51 7.32
N ILE A 116 -6.03 9.76 7.70
CA ILE A 116 -4.71 10.38 7.54
C ILE A 116 -4.04 10.54 8.91
N CYS A 117 -2.97 9.78 9.11
CA CYS A 117 -2.15 9.85 10.32
C CYS A 117 -0.92 10.73 10.11
N ASN A 118 -0.71 11.66 11.03
CA ASN A 118 0.58 12.33 11.22
C ASN A 118 1.39 11.54 12.26
N CYS A 119 2.51 10.95 11.84
CA CYS A 119 3.30 10.05 12.68
C CYS A 119 4.36 10.80 13.49
N PRO A 120 4.55 10.46 14.78
CA PRO A 120 5.64 10.99 15.57
C PRO A 120 6.99 10.44 15.09
N THR A 121 8.06 11.11 15.50
CA THR A 121 9.43 10.76 15.14
C THR A 121 9.73 9.29 15.44
N GLY A 122 10.31 8.60 14.45
CA GLY A 122 10.66 7.18 14.57
C GLY A 122 9.52 6.21 14.20
N PHE A 123 8.38 6.69 13.69
CA PHE A 123 7.28 5.85 13.21
C PHE A 123 6.79 6.26 11.81
N SER A 124 6.41 5.29 10.98
CA SER A 124 5.92 5.48 9.61
C SER A 124 4.81 4.48 9.24
N GLY A 125 4.30 4.58 8.01
CA GLY A 125 3.16 3.81 7.52
C GLY A 125 1.84 4.58 7.58
N PRO A 126 0.79 4.12 6.85
CA PRO A 126 -0.52 4.77 6.79
C PRO A 126 -1.20 4.91 8.16
N THR A 127 -0.86 4.04 9.12
CA THR A 127 -1.35 4.11 10.50
C THR A 127 -0.22 4.27 11.51
N CYS A 128 0.96 4.75 11.11
CA CYS A 128 2.14 4.88 11.98
C CYS A 128 2.58 3.56 12.64
N GLU A 129 2.29 2.42 12.02
CA GLU A 129 2.53 1.10 12.57
C GLU A 129 3.99 0.62 12.51
N VAL A 130 4.82 1.27 11.69
CA VAL A 130 6.20 0.85 11.42
C VAL A 130 7.19 1.66 12.24
N GLN A 131 7.98 1.00 13.11
CA GLN A 131 9.09 1.65 13.79
C GLN A 131 10.23 1.89 12.78
N SER A 132 10.47 3.16 12.44
CA SER A 132 11.50 3.59 11.50
C SER A 132 12.80 3.81 12.27
N VAL A 133 13.69 2.82 12.25
CA VAL A 133 15.00 2.91 12.91
C VAL A 133 15.98 3.60 11.99
N GLY A 134 16.59 4.69 12.47
CA GLY A 134 17.73 5.35 11.83
C GLY A 134 17.39 6.06 10.53
N LEU A 135 17.07 7.35 10.61
CA LEU A 135 17.41 8.36 9.60
C LEU A 135 17.15 9.76 10.19
N CYS A 136 18.14 10.65 9.99
CA CYS A 136 18.23 12.07 10.35
C CYS A 136 18.34 12.47 11.83
N HIS A 137 18.25 11.53 12.77
CA HIS A 137 18.41 11.85 14.19
C HIS A 137 19.78 11.51 14.77
N ASP A 138 20.49 10.53 14.20
CA ASP A 138 21.67 9.98 14.85
C ASP A 138 22.94 10.29 14.06
N ASN A 139 23.84 10.99 14.72
CA ASN A 139 25.21 11.27 14.30
C ASN A 139 26.11 10.02 14.42
N GLU A 140 25.52 8.82 14.44
CA GLU A 140 26.22 7.54 14.56
C GLU A 140 26.17 6.79 13.22
N THR A 141 27.33 6.74 12.57
CA THR A 141 27.72 5.80 11.52
C THR A 141 26.76 5.68 10.33
N LEU A 142 26.60 6.79 9.60
CA LEU A 142 26.21 6.78 8.18
C LEU A 142 27.31 6.06 7.36
N GLY A 143 27.34 4.72 7.33
CA GLY A 143 28.41 4.06 6.56
C GLY A 143 28.43 2.56 6.39
N THR A 144 27.68 1.74 7.15
CA THR A 144 27.83 0.27 7.04
C THR A 144 26.53 -0.51 6.94
N THR A 145 25.47 -0.08 7.64
CA THR A 145 24.17 -0.77 7.63
C THR A 145 23.21 -0.17 6.59
N PRO A 146 22.50 -1.01 5.80
CA PRO A 146 21.39 -0.56 5.00
C PRO A 146 20.26 0.02 5.87
N ILE A 147 19.59 1.03 5.33
CA ILE A 147 18.33 1.57 5.84
C ILE A 147 17.19 0.59 5.55
N LEU A 148 17.25 -0.05 4.38
CA LEU A 148 16.39 -1.13 3.96
C LEU A 148 17.29 -2.29 3.56
N LEU A 149 17.01 -3.49 4.07
CA LEU A 149 17.59 -4.73 3.59
C LEU A 149 16.51 -5.81 3.59
N ILE A 150 16.26 -6.42 2.43
CA ILE A 150 15.34 -7.53 2.27
C ILE A 150 16.14 -8.71 1.73
N THR A 151 16.37 -9.68 2.60
CA THR A 151 17.04 -10.98 2.31
C THR A 151 16.03 -12.14 2.25
N PHE A 152 14.73 -11.82 2.28
CA PHE A 152 13.61 -12.77 2.30
C PHE A 152 13.58 -13.81 3.44
N GLU A 153 14.46 -13.67 4.45
CA GLU A 153 14.66 -14.57 5.59
C GLU A 153 15.16 -15.97 5.18
N ASN A 154 15.22 -16.92 6.11
CA ASN A 154 15.62 -18.30 5.84
C ASN A 154 14.62 -19.32 6.37
N GLY A 155 14.73 -20.56 5.88
CA GLY A 155 13.92 -21.67 6.35
C GLY A 155 14.30 -23.01 5.73
N SER A 156 13.89 -24.08 6.41
CA SER A 156 14.15 -25.45 5.96
C SER A 156 13.21 -25.92 4.83
N ALA A 157 12.09 -25.24 4.62
CA ALA A 157 11.14 -25.57 3.56
C ALA A 157 11.59 -24.94 2.24
N GLN A 158 11.45 -25.67 1.13
CA GLN A 158 11.83 -25.14 -0.20
C GLN A 158 11.11 -23.84 -0.53
N TYR A 159 9.82 -23.76 -0.22
CA TYR A 159 8.96 -22.61 -0.50
C TYR A 159 8.63 -21.89 0.81
N SER A 160 8.94 -20.60 0.90
CA SER A 160 8.56 -19.79 2.06
C SER A 160 7.06 -19.50 2.05
N THR A 161 6.45 -19.46 3.23
CA THR A 161 5.07 -18.98 3.43
C THR A 161 4.97 -17.47 3.59
N ASN A 162 6.12 -16.76 3.63
CA ASN A 162 6.17 -15.31 3.69
C ASN A 162 5.55 -14.68 2.44
N THR A 163 4.96 -13.49 2.58
CA THR A 163 4.34 -12.74 1.47
C THR A 163 5.05 -11.41 1.28
N PRO A 164 4.93 -10.74 0.11
CA PRO A 164 5.54 -9.42 -0.13
C PRO A 164 5.22 -8.37 0.94
N ALA A 165 4.01 -8.43 1.51
CA ALA A 165 3.58 -7.55 2.60
C ALA A 165 4.48 -7.67 3.85
N ARG A 166 5.05 -8.86 4.13
CA ARG A 166 6.01 -9.06 5.22
C ARG A 166 7.26 -8.20 5.05
N PHE A 167 7.67 -7.96 3.81
CA PHE A 167 8.85 -7.19 3.42
C PHE A 167 8.50 -5.78 2.94
N ASN A 168 7.26 -5.34 3.20
CA ASN A 168 6.75 -4.00 2.89
C ASN A 168 6.92 -3.58 1.41
N PHE A 169 6.62 -4.50 0.50
CA PHE A 169 6.50 -4.17 -0.92
C PHE A 169 5.30 -4.85 -1.55
N ILE A 170 4.89 -4.32 -2.70
CA ILE A 170 3.89 -4.93 -3.56
C ILE A 170 4.52 -5.30 -4.90
N THR A 171 3.91 -6.26 -5.59
CA THR A 171 4.32 -6.73 -6.90
C THR A 171 3.07 -6.99 -7.75
N THR A 172 3.21 -6.89 -9.07
CA THR A 172 2.15 -7.29 -10.01
C THR A 172 2.12 -8.81 -10.25
N TYR A 173 3.11 -9.54 -9.74
CA TYR A 173 3.23 -10.98 -9.92
C TYR A 173 2.40 -11.75 -8.89
N THR A 174 1.84 -12.89 -9.31
CA THR A 174 1.02 -13.74 -8.43
C THR A 174 1.88 -14.74 -7.66
N GLN A 175 1.79 -14.72 -6.34
CA GLN A 175 2.57 -15.64 -5.50
C GLN A 175 2.09 -17.09 -5.63
N ARG A 176 3.06 -18.02 -5.66
CA ARG A 176 2.87 -19.46 -5.59
C ARG A 176 3.69 -20.01 -4.42
N PHE A 177 3.15 -21.02 -3.74
CA PHE A 177 3.86 -21.79 -2.71
C PHE A 177 4.30 -23.16 -3.25
N GLN A 178 4.66 -23.17 -4.53
CA GLN A 178 4.93 -24.33 -5.38
C GLN A 178 5.69 -23.86 -6.62
N PRO A 179 6.14 -24.74 -7.53
CA PRO A 179 6.91 -24.32 -8.71
C PRO A 179 6.17 -23.27 -9.55
N VAL A 180 6.89 -22.24 -10.00
CA VAL A 180 6.41 -21.12 -10.83
C VAL A 180 6.33 -21.47 -12.32
N THR A 181 5.45 -22.40 -12.70
CA THR A 181 5.30 -22.92 -14.08
C THR A 181 4.50 -22.05 -15.03
N SER A 182 4.11 -20.86 -14.61
CA SER A 182 3.29 -19.95 -15.40
C SER A 182 3.87 -18.56 -15.34
N ASP A 183 3.94 -17.92 -16.50
CA ASP A 183 4.26 -16.51 -16.66
C ASP A 183 3.41 -15.65 -15.71
N GLY A 184 4.01 -14.59 -15.17
CA GLY A 184 3.35 -13.71 -14.20
C GLY A 184 3.24 -14.27 -12.79
N THR A 185 4.00 -15.32 -12.45
CA THR A 185 4.03 -15.90 -11.11
C THR A 185 5.40 -15.83 -10.44
N PHE A 186 5.41 -15.89 -9.11
CA PHE A 186 6.64 -15.89 -8.33
C PHE A 186 6.56 -16.78 -7.08
N SER A 187 7.73 -17.12 -6.53
CA SER A 187 7.87 -17.78 -5.23
C SER A 187 9.12 -17.29 -4.50
N PHE A 188 9.06 -17.29 -3.17
CA PHE A 188 10.26 -17.22 -2.35
C PHE A 188 10.77 -18.64 -2.13
N ILE A 189 11.97 -18.94 -2.61
CA ILE A 189 12.56 -20.28 -2.61
C ILE A 189 13.95 -20.29 -2.00
N ASN A 190 14.34 -21.35 -1.30
CA ASN A 190 15.70 -21.44 -0.73
C ASN A 190 16.72 -22.12 -1.65
N SER A 191 16.23 -22.73 -2.73
CA SER A 191 17.05 -23.30 -3.80
C SER A 191 16.22 -23.48 -5.05
N ILE A 192 16.84 -23.31 -6.22
CA ILE A 192 16.17 -23.59 -7.50
C ILE A 192 16.14 -25.10 -7.71
N HIS A 193 15.01 -25.74 -7.41
CA HIS A 193 14.90 -27.20 -7.33
C HIS A 193 13.98 -27.84 -8.40
N ASP A 194 13.54 -27.09 -9.41
CA ASP A 194 12.64 -27.60 -10.44
C ASP A 194 13.22 -27.42 -11.85
N ASP A 195 13.30 -28.52 -12.59
CA ASP A 195 13.67 -28.55 -14.01
C ASP A 195 12.54 -27.94 -14.85
N PHE A 196 12.49 -26.60 -14.92
CA PHE A 196 11.71 -25.88 -15.94
C PHE A 196 12.24 -26.23 -17.32
N TYR A 197 11.76 -27.35 -17.85
CA TYR A 197 12.13 -27.93 -19.13
C TYR A 197 13.64 -28.16 -19.32
N GLY A 198 14.40 -28.31 -18.22
CA GLY A 198 15.85 -28.47 -18.24
C GLY A 198 16.64 -27.24 -18.72
N THR A 199 16.02 -26.06 -18.70
CA THR A 199 16.64 -24.82 -19.18
C THR A 199 17.06 -23.86 -18.09
N TRP A 200 16.66 -24.09 -16.83
CA TRP A 200 17.07 -23.25 -15.70
C TRP A 200 18.23 -23.86 -14.92
N HIS A 201 18.98 -23.00 -14.22
CA HIS A 201 19.97 -23.43 -13.24
C HIS A 201 19.30 -24.23 -12.12
N THR A 202 19.96 -25.28 -11.64
CA THR A 202 19.48 -26.11 -10.52
C THR A 202 20.46 -26.07 -9.36
N SER A 203 19.94 -26.29 -8.15
CA SER A 203 20.70 -26.31 -6.89
C SER A 203 21.44 -25.00 -6.57
N ALA A 204 21.14 -23.90 -7.26
CA ALA A 204 21.60 -22.59 -6.87
C ALA A 204 20.85 -22.16 -5.61
N THR A 205 21.58 -21.57 -4.66
CA THR A 205 21.05 -20.99 -3.40
C THR A 205 20.93 -19.47 -3.53
N ASP A 206 20.36 -18.86 -2.50
CA ASP A 206 20.30 -17.41 -2.34
C ASP A 206 21.71 -16.77 -2.28
N HIS A 207 21.75 -15.44 -2.33
CA HIS A 207 22.98 -14.64 -2.31
C HIS A 207 23.42 -14.24 -0.90
N THR A 208 22.52 -14.21 0.09
CA THR A 208 22.79 -13.77 1.47
C THR A 208 23.82 -14.67 2.18
N GLU A 209 24.10 -15.85 1.62
CA GLU A 209 25.05 -16.86 2.11
C GLU A 209 24.69 -17.41 3.51
N ASP A 210 23.40 -17.34 3.88
CA ASP A 210 22.88 -17.96 5.10
C ASP A 210 22.25 -19.33 4.84
N GLU A 211 22.30 -20.20 5.85
CA GLU A 211 21.82 -21.58 5.68
C GLU A 211 20.30 -21.59 5.46
N GLY A 212 19.89 -21.95 4.24
CA GLY A 212 18.48 -21.99 3.85
C GLY A 212 17.86 -20.62 3.58
N GLY A 213 18.69 -19.61 3.24
CA GLY A 213 18.22 -18.30 2.81
C GLY A 213 17.25 -18.37 1.65
N TYR A 214 16.19 -17.57 1.71
CA TYR A 214 15.21 -17.46 0.64
C TYR A 214 15.62 -16.40 -0.39
N MET A 215 15.27 -16.65 -1.65
CA MET A 215 15.41 -15.71 -2.76
C MET A 215 14.10 -15.60 -3.52
N PHE A 216 13.89 -14.48 -4.19
CA PHE A 216 12.67 -14.15 -4.92
C PHE A 216 12.80 -14.57 -6.39
N LEU A 217 12.27 -15.75 -6.70
CA LEU A 217 12.25 -16.33 -8.05
C LEU A 217 10.99 -15.89 -8.79
N VAL A 218 11.16 -15.36 -9.99
CA VAL A 218 10.06 -14.84 -10.82
C VAL A 218 10.09 -15.49 -12.21
N ASN A 219 8.95 -16.09 -12.58
CA ASN A 219 8.65 -16.44 -13.96
C ASN A 219 7.98 -15.21 -14.61
N ALA A 220 8.74 -14.50 -15.43
CA ALA A 220 8.39 -13.15 -15.84
C ALA A 220 7.25 -13.15 -16.88
N ASP A 221 6.25 -12.28 -16.70
CA ASP A 221 5.08 -12.22 -17.58
C ASP A 221 5.45 -11.70 -18.98
N TYR A 222 4.56 -11.95 -19.95
CA TYR A 222 4.70 -11.45 -21.30
C TYR A 222 4.64 -9.91 -21.33
N GLU A 223 3.77 -9.33 -20.51
CA GLU A 223 3.67 -7.88 -20.33
C GLU A 223 4.58 -7.40 -19.17
N PRO A 224 5.26 -6.24 -19.31
CA PRO A 224 6.10 -5.67 -18.27
C PRO A 224 5.40 -5.54 -16.89
N GLY A 225 5.81 -6.36 -15.93
CA GLY A 225 5.35 -6.32 -14.54
C GLY A 225 6.30 -5.59 -13.58
N GLN A 226 5.80 -5.20 -12.40
CA GLN A 226 6.63 -4.68 -11.30
C GLN A 226 7.06 -5.84 -10.40
N PHE A 227 8.35 -6.18 -10.43
CA PHE A 227 8.94 -7.12 -9.48
C PHE A 227 8.88 -6.57 -8.05
N TYR A 228 9.12 -5.27 -7.89
CA TYR A 228 9.12 -4.60 -6.59
C TYR A 228 8.55 -3.20 -6.70
N ASN A 229 7.71 -2.85 -5.75
CA ASN A 229 7.20 -1.51 -5.52
C ASN A 229 7.13 -1.28 -4.01
N GLY A 230 8.12 -0.55 -3.49
CA GLY A 230 8.26 -0.27 -2.07
C GLY A 230 8.37 1.22 -1.80
N ARG A 231 7.70 1.69 -0.76
CA ARG A 231 7.80 3.07 -0.28
C ARG A 231 8.81 3.15 0.86
N VAL A 232 9.69 4.15 0.82
CA VAL A 232 10.62 4.45 1.90
C VAL A 232 10.38 5.89 2.35
N ASP A 233 10.17 6.06 3.65
CA ASP A 233 9.94 7.35 4.31
C ASP A 233 11.13 7.71 5.22
N HIS A 234 11.11 8.93 5.77
CA HIS A 234 12.12 9.50 6.66
C HIS A 234 13.53 9.63 6.07
N LEU A 235 13.70 9.71 4.74
CA LEU A 235 14.98 10.02 4.11
C LEU A 235 15.49 11.41 4.52
N CYS A 236 16.80 11.56 4.62
CA CYS A 236 17.43 12.85 4.79
C CYS A 236 17.55 13.53 3.43
N VAL A 237 16.78 14.59 3.27
CA VAL A 237 16.76 15.42 2.06
C VAL A 237 18.19 15.87 1.73
N SER A 238 18.53 15.87 0.44
CA SER A 238 19.86 16.20 -0.09
C SER A 238 20.97 15.17 0.19
N LEU A 239 20.72 14.11 0.96
CA LEU A 239 21.65 12.97 0.98
C LEU A 239 21.48 12.11 -0.27
N ARG A 240 22.58 11.49 -0.68
CA ARG A 240 22.61 10.54 -1.79
C ARG A 240 22.45 9.13 -1.26
N TYR A 241 21.63 8.35 -1.95
CA TYR A 241 21.29 6.97 -1.61
C TYR A 241 21.63 6.04 -2.78
N GLU A 242 22.00 4.81 -2.45
CA GLU A 242 22.08 3.67 -3.37
C GLU A 242 20.85 2.78 -3.14
N PHE A 243 20.04 2.59 -4.18
CA PHE A 243 19.03 1.55 -4.25
C PHE A 243 19.58 0.40 -5.09
N SER A 244 19.81 -0.76 -4.48
CA SER A 244 20.48 -1.89 -5.12
C SER A 244 19.83 -3.24 -4.83
N VAL A 245 20.19 -4.23 -5.63
CA VAL A 245 19.68 -5.60 -5.55
C VAL A 245 20.69 -6.56 -6.21
N TYR A 246 20.70 -7.82 -5.81
CA TYR A 246 21.40 -8.87 -6.53
C TYR A 246 20.44 -9.59 -7.45
N LEU A 247 20.82 -9.69 -8.73
CA LEU A 247 20.02 -10.35 -9.76
C LEU A 247 20.85 -11.43 -10.44
N ALA A 248 20.18 -12.51 -10.83
CA ALA A 248 20.74 -13.50 -11.74
C ALA A 248 19.70 -13.96 -12.76
N ASN A 249 20.18 -14.22 -13.99
CA ASN A 249 19.40 -14.91 -15.00
C ASN A 249 19.33 -16.39 -14.61
N VAL A 250 18.13 -16.92 -14.48
CA VAL A 250 17.93 -18.33 -14.11
C VAL A 250 18.15 -19.27 -15.29
N CYS A 251 18.11 -18.77 -16.52
CA CYS A 251 18.23 -19.56 -17.72
C CYS A 251 19.70 -19.93 -18.05
N THR A 252 19.88 -21.13 -18.58
CA THR A 252 21.17 -21.73 -18.97
C THR A 252 21.40 -21.74 -20.48
N THR A 253 20.38 -21.44 -21.29
CA THR A 253 20.43 -21.54 -22.76
C THR A 253 20.38 -20.16 -23.42
N THR A 254 21.25 -19.93 -24.41
CA THR A 254 21.43 -18.62 -25.06
C THR A 254 20.40 -18.30 -26.15
N ASP A 255 19.45 -19.20 -26.41
CA ASP A 255 18.36 -19.05 -27.38
C ASP A 255 17.08 -18.47 -26.75
N ARG A 256 17.19 -17.92 -25.54
CA ARG A 256 16.11 -17.37 -24.73
C ARG A 256 16.25 -15.86 -24.59
N ILE A 257 15.14 -15.23 -24.23
CA ILE A 257 15.13 -13.81 -23.90
C ILE A 257 15.92 -13.62 -22.61
N GLU A 258 16.85 -12.67 -22.60
CA GLU A 258 17.58 -12.32 -21.39
C GLU A 258 16.73 -11.36 -20.54
N PRO A 259 16.63 -11.60 -19.22
CA PRO A 259 15.93 -10.68 -18.32
C PRO A 259 16.60 -9.32 -18.34
N ASN A 260 15.80 -8.27 -18.15
CA ASN A 260 16.25 -6.90 -18.07
C ASN A 260 15.38 -6.19 -17.04
N VAL A 261 15.99 -5.45 -16.12
CA VAL A 261 15.30 -4.81 -14.99
C VAL A 261 15.51 -3.31 -15.05
N ARG A 262 14.40 -2.58 -15.07
CA ARG A 262 14.40 -1.13 -14.96
C ARG A 262 14.11 -0.71 -13.52
N PHE A 263 15.07 -0.01 -12.96
CA PHE A 263 15.01 0.64 -11.66
C PHE A 263 14.44 2.03 -11.82
N GLU A 264 13.48 2.39 -10.98
CA GLU A 264 12.95 3.76 -10.92
C GLU A 264 12.85 4.21 -9.47
N VAL A 265 13.19 5.48 -9.25
CA VAL A 265 12.92 6.19 -8.01
C VAL A 265 11.94 7.29 -8.34
N ARG A 266 10.83 7.32 -7.63
CA ARG A 266 9.73 8.23 -7.92
C ARG A 266 9.28 8.99 -6.68
N SER A 267 8.74 10.19 -6.91
CA SER A 267 8.11 10.95 -5.84
C SER A 267 6.85 10.22 -5.35
N PRO A 268 6.62 10.11 -4.03
CA PRO A 268 5.38 9.54 -3.48
C PRO A 268 4.22 10.55 -3.52
N THR A 269 4.46 11.76 -4.05
CA THR A 269 3.47 12.83 -4.25
C THR A 269 2.85 12.79 -5.65
N ILE A 270 1.81 13.60 -5.85
CA ILE A 270 1.11 13.78 -7.14
C ILE A 270 2.08 13.90 -8.30
N GLY A 271 1.82 13.12 -9.36
CA GLY A 271 2.59 13.11 -10.60
C GLY A 271 3.54 11.92 -10.73
N ASN A 272 3.75 11.15 -9.65
CA ASN A 272 4.64 9.99 -9.63
C ASN A 272 5.97 10.32 -10.33
N GLN A 273 6.48 11.52 -10.04
CA GLN A 273 7.54 12.14 -10.83
C GLN A 273 8.74 11.21 -10.82
N LEU A 274 9.27 10.90 -12.01
CA LEU A 274 10.49 10.13 -12.13
C LEU A 274 11.67 10.98 -11.63
N LEU A 275 12.28 10.55 -10.53
CA LEU A 275 13.40 11.22 -9.88
C LEU A 275 14.73 10.66 -10.39
N ALA A 276 14.79 9.34 -10.57
CA ALA A 276 15.93 8.64 -11.15
C ALA A 276 15.47 7.36 -11.84
N GLN A 277 16.19 6.93 -12.87
CA GLN A 277 15.95 5.67 -13.57
C GLN A 277 17.26 5.08 -14.05
N LEU A 278 17.32 3.75 -14.07
CA LEU A 278 18.40 3.00 -14.71
C LEU A 278 17.83 1.68 -15.24
N SER A 279 18.31 1.24 -16.39
CA SER A 279 18.08 -0.12 -16.88
C SER A 279 19.33 -0.96 -16.59
N SER A 280 19.16 -2.19 -16.09
CA SER A 280 20.29 -3.14 -15.95
C SER A 280 20.90 -3.49 -17.30
N GLY A 281 20.12 -3.34 -18.37
CA GLY A 281 20.38 -4.01 -19.63
C GLY A 281 20.12 -5.51 -19.52
N PRO A 282 20.28 -6.25 -20.63
CA PRO A 282 20.14 -7.70 -20.65
C PRO A 282 21.11 -8.36 -19.65
N ILE A 283 20.57 -9.19 -18.76
CA ILE A 283 21.33 -9.97 -17.79
C ILE A 283 21.68 -11.30 -18.46
N PRO A 284 22.97 -11.51 -18.80
CA PRO A 284 23.34 -12.57 -19.71
C PRO A 284 23.18 -13.95 -19.09
N VAL A 285 22.94 -14.93 -19.97
CA VAL A 285 23.02 -16.35 -19.63
C VAL A 285 24.46 -16.69 -19.22
N THR A 286 24.59 -17.53 -18.18
CA THR A 286 25.88 -17.95 -17.64
C THR A 286 25.95 -19.48 -17.50
N SER A 287 27.15 -20.04 -17.45
CA SER A 287 27.33 -21.50 -17.29
C SER A 287 27.06 -21.99 -15.86
N ARG A 288 27.07 -21.08 -14.89
CA ARG A 288 26.68 -21.26 -13.49
C ARG A 288 25.94 -20.00 -13.07
N LEU A 289 24.91 -20.15 -12.24
CA LEU A 289 24.15 -19.00 -11.75
C LEU A 289 25.10 -17.97 -11.13
N SER A 290 25.08 -16.76 -11.67
CA SER A 290 25.98 -15.69 -11.27
C SER A 290 25.16 -14.52 -10.75
N TRP A 291 25.19 -14.33 -9.43
CA TRP A 291 24.66 -13.16 -8.77
C TRP A 291 25.49 -11.93 -9.13
N ASN A 292 24.83 -10.88 -9.62
CA ASN A 292 25.47 -9.61 -9.90
C ASN A 292 24.65 -8.49 -9.26
N LYS A 293 25.35 -7.51 -8.67
CA LYS A 293 24.70 -6.36 -8.04
C LYS A 293 24.30 -5.32 -9.10
N TYR A 294 23.03 -4.98 -9.12
CA TYR A 294 22.47 -3.91 -9.95
C TYR A 294 21.79 -2.87 -9.06
N GLY A 295 21.55 -1.68 -9.58
CA GLY A 295 20.92 -0.61 -8.83
C GLY A 295 21.24 0.75 -9.38
N LEU A 296 20.66 1.78 -8.77
CA LEU A 296 20.92 3.17 -9.12
C LEU A 296 21.21 4.00 -7.87
N SER A 297 21.82 5.16 -8.08
CA SER A 297 21.95 6.17 -7.02
C SER A 297 21.04 7.36 -7.28
N PHE A 298 20.49 7.95 -6.23
CA PHE A 298 19.67 9.16 -6.32
C PHE A 298 19.93 10.08 -5.11
N THR A 299 19.70 11.37 -5.28
CA THR A 299 19.67 12.33 -4.16
C THR A 299 18.23 12.47 -3.70
N ALA A 300 17.95 12.28 -2.41
CA ALA A 300 16.60 12.37 -1.87
C ALA A 300 16.07 13.81 -2.02
N PRO A 301 15.04 14.06 -2.84
CA PRO A 301 14.48 15.40 -3.02
C PRO A 301 13.49 15.76 -1.90
N SER A 302 13.01 14.77 -1.18
CA SER A 302 12.05 14.85 -0.08
C SER A 302 12.38 13.75 0.93
N SER A 303 11.67 13.74 2.05
CA SER A 303 11.82 12.70 3.07
C SER A 303 11.25 11.35 2.68
N SER A 304 10.68 11.21 1.48
CA SER A 304 9.99 9.98 1.09
C SER A 304 10.12 9.71 -0.40
N VAL A 305 10.30 8.46 -0.80
CA VAL A 305 10.36 8.03 -2.20
C VAL A 305 9.65 6.69 -2.41
N VAL A 306 9.27 6.41 -3.65
CA VAL A 306 8.86 5.08 -4.12
C VAL A 306 9.99 4.48 -4.94
N LEU A 307 10.38 3.26 -4.61
CA LEU A 307 11.40 2.47 -5.27
C LEU A 307 10.72 1.37 -6.09
N LEU A 308 11.07 1.29 -7.38
CA LEU A 308 10.47 0.33 -8.31
C LEU A 308 11.56 -0.51 -8.98
N MET A 309 11.28 -1.81 -9.13
CA MET A 309 11.95 -2.70 -10.07
C MET A 309 10.92 -3.26 -11.04
N ILE A 310 11.13 -3.02 -12.33
CA ILE A 310 10.16 -3.31 -13.39
C ILE A 310 10.83 -4.21 -14.42
N SER A 311 10.10 -5.23 -14.90
CA SER A 311 10.53 -6.00 -16.06
C SER A 311 10.63 -5.10 -17.29
N ASP A 312 11.80 -5.06 -17.90
CA ASP A 312 12.14 -4.25 -19.08
C ASP A 312 12.63 -5.14 -20.23
N ALA A 313 12.43 -6.46 -20.11
CA ALA A 313 12.66 -7.44 -21.16
C ALA A 313 11.37 -7.65 -21.98
N PRO A 314 11.49 -8.00 -23.27
CA PRO A 314 10.36 -8.53 -24.02
C PRO A 314 9.79 -9.78 -23.36
N GLY A 315 8.48 -9.96 -23.39
CA GLY A 315 7.82 -11.18 -22.97
C GLY A 315 8.12 -12.39 -23.86
N GLY A 316 8.17 -13.59 -23.28
CA GLY A 316 8.28 -14.83 -24.02
C GLY A 316 9.04 -15.91 -23.26
N LEU A 317 9.70 -16.81 -24.02
CA LEU A 317 10.50 -17.88 -23.41
C LEU A 317 11.85 -17.33 -22.94
N GLY A 318 12.07 -17.32 -21.63
CA GLY A 318 13.22 -16.68 -21.00
C GLY A 318 12.75 -15.58 -20.06
N ASN A 319 13.50 -14.48 -19.96
CA ASN A 319 13.22 -13.28 -19.15
C ASN A 319 12.93 -13.51 -17.65
N ASP A 320 12.99 -14.77 -17.22
CA ASP A 320 12.89 -15.23 -15.85
C ASP A 320 14.13 -14.83 -15.06
N ILE A 321 13.91 -14.48 -13.80
CA ILE A 321 14.95 -13.87 -12.98
C ILE A 321 14.84 -14.35 -11.54
N VAL A 322 15.97 -14.37 -10.87
CA VAL A 322 16.01 -14.52 -9.42
C VAL A 322 16.63 -13.28 -8.79
N ILE A 323 16.02 -12.85 -7.68
CA ILE A 323 16.22 -11.56 -7.03
C ILE A 323 16.57 -11.84 -5.57
N ASP A 324 17.62 -11.21 -5.06
CA ASP A 324 17.98 -11.25 -3.65
C ASP A 324 18.59 -9.93 -3.16
N ASP A 325 18.64 -9.72 -1.85
CA ASP A 325 19.36 -8.61 -1.22
C ASP A 325 18.93 -7.20 -1.70
N ILE A 326 17.62 -6.93 -1.68
CA ILE A 326 17.11 -5.59 -2.02
C ILE A 326 17.51 -4.63 -0.89
N ALA A 327 18.29 -3.60 -1.21
CA ALA A 327 18.87 -2.71 -0.23
C ALA A 327 18.74 -1.22 -0.60
N LEU A 328 18.56 -0.39 0.44
CA LEU A 328 18.75 1.06 0.36
C LEU A 328 19.84 1.49 1.35
N ARG A 329 20.88 2.17 0.86
CA ARG A 329 22.04 2.61 1.67
C ARG A 329 22.32 4.09 1.46
N VAL A 330 22.87 4.77 2.47
CA VAL A 330 23.43 6.12 2.29
C VAL A 330 24.79 6.02 1.61
N CYS A 331 25.02 6.86 0.61
CA CYS A 331 26.33 7.09 0.04
C CYS A 331 27.19 7.87 1.04
N SER A 332 28.17 7.23 1.69
CA SER A 332 29.14 7.95 2.52
C SER A 332 30.09 8.77 1.65
N HIS A 333 30.46 9.97 2.13
CA HIS A 333 31.39 10.88 1.46
C HIS A 333 32.86 10.38 1.56
N GLU A 334 33.10 9.38 2.40
CA GLU A 334 34.39 8.75 2.70
C GLU A 334 34.54 7.42 1.92
N GLY A 335 34.46 7.49 0.58
CA GLY A 335 35.15 6.59 -0.35
C GLY A 335 35.00 5.05 -0.27
N THR A 336 34.19 4.44 0.59
CA THR A 336 34.13 2.97 0.72
C THR A 336 32.74 2.36 0.58
N GLY A 337 31.74 3.12 0.13
CA GLY A 337 30.44 2.60 -0.27
C GLY A 337 30.25 2.81 -1.78
N PHE A 338 29.97 1.73 -2.50
CA PHE A 338 29.65 1.77 -3.92
C PHE A 338 28.54 2.80 -4.17
N CYS A 339 28.85 3.89 -4.85
CA CYS A 339 27.90 4.90 -5.26
C CYS A 339 28.18 5.20 -6.72
N PRO A 340 27.53 4.49 -7.67
CA PRO A 340 27.86 4.62 -9.08
C PRO A 340 27.71 6.09 -9.48
N SER A 341 28.83 6.80 -9.64
CA SER A 341 28.84 8.18 -10.10
C SER A 341 28.37 8.21 -11.53
N TYR A 342 27.49 9.17 -11.83
CA TYR A 342 27.27 9.60 -13.19
C TYR A 342 28.65 9.96 -13.77
N LEU A 343 29.12 9.13 -14.71
CA LEU A 343 30.40 9.21 -15.41
C LEU A 343 31.69 8.94 -14.60
N SER A 344 32.44 7.97 -15.15
CA SER A 344 33.91 7.91 -15.27
C SER A 344 34.71 7.04 -14.29
N THR A 345 35.34 6.04 -14.92
CA THR A 345 36.74 5.55 -14.80
C THR A 345 37.13 4.50 -13.75
N VAL A 346 37.19 3.24 -14.26
CA VAL A 346 38.17 2.13 -14.00
C VAL A 346 37.87 1.21 -12.79
N ASP A 347 37.97 -0.14 -12.79
CA ASP A 347 37.98 -1.31 -13.72
C ASP A 347 38.04 -2.61 -12.82
N PRO A 348 38.27 -3.83 -13.35
CA PRO A 348 37.38 -4.88 -13.89
C PRO A 348 37.06 -5.95 -12.82
N THR A 349 35.92 -6.64 -12.76
CA THR A 349 35.87 -7.98 -13.39
C THR A 349 34.46 -8.52 -13.67
N THR A 350 33.36 -7.91 -13.25
CA THR A 350 32.03 -8.50 -13.53
C THR A 350 30.87 -7.53 -13.80
N VAL A 351 31.10 -6.24 -14.00
CA VAL A 351 30.00 -5.29 -14.29
C VAL A 351 29.92 -5.02 -15.80
N LYS A 352 28.88 -5.55 -16.47
CA LYS A 352 28.56 -5.22 -17.88
C LYS A 352 27.65 -3.98 -17.92
N THR A 353 28.04 -2.98 -18.71
CA THR A 353 27.39 -1.65 -18.77
C THR A 353 26.40 -1.54 -19.92
N ALA A 354 25.27 -0.85 -19.69
CA ALA A 354 24.33 -0.37 -20.71
C ALA A 354 24.35 1.17 -20.81
N THR A 355 24.04 1.69 -22.01
CA THR A 355 24.27 3.08 -22.44
C THR A 355 23.19 4.05 -21.93
N SER A 356 23.60 5.21 -21.40
CA SER A 356 22.71 6.31 -21.02
C SER A 356 22.46 7.26 -22.19
N THR A 357 21.19 7.55 -22.49
CA THR A 357 20.76 8.72 -23.25
C THR A 357 20.20 9.78 -22.30
N ALA A 358 20.73 11.01 -22.41
CA ALA A 358 20.17 12.17 -21.73
C ALA A 358 18.80 12.52 -22.36
N VAL A 359 17.76 12.63 -21.53
CA VAL A 359 16.40 12.94 -21.99
C VAL A 359 16.17 14.45 -21.97
N THR A 360 16.04 15.06 -23.15
CA THR A 360 15.31 16.32 -23.34
C THR A 360 13.80 16.06 -23.23
N PRO A 361 12.98 17.02 -22.74
CA PRO A 361 11.57 16.80 -22.49
C PRO A 361 10.82 16.56 -23.80
N VAL A 362 10.34 15.33 -23.99
CA VAL A 362 9.44 14.96 -25.09
C VAL A 362 8.00 15.06 -24.58
N SER A 363 7.22 15.89 -25.26
CA SER A 363 5.76 15.99 -25.11
C SER A 363 5.10 14.66 -25.49
N SER A 364 4.55 13.94 -24.51
CA SER A 364 3.80 12.69 -24.72
C SER A 364 2.29 12.91 -24.66
N THR A 365 1.60 12.63 -25.77
CA THR A 365 0.16 12.36 -25.85
C THR A 365 -0.16 10.87 -25.56
N PRO A 366 -1.42 10.50 -25.21
CA PRO A 366 -1.71 9.69 -24.02
C PRO A 366 -2.15 8.25 -24.29
N HIS A 367 -1.53 7.28 -23.60
CA HIS A 367 -2.13 5.95 -23.32
C HIS A 367 -1.52 5.28 -22.07
N SER A 368 -1.70 5.93 -20.92
CA SER A 368 -2.03 5.30 -19.63
C SER A 368 -2.47 6.46 -18.74
N GLN A 369 -3.77 6.53 -18.44
CA GLN A 369 -4.32 7.67 -17.71
C GLN A 369 -3.85 7.57 -16.25
N ASN A 370 -2.89 8.40 -15.86
CA ASN A 370 -2.63 8.70 -14.46
C ASN A 370 -3.97 9.09 -13.81
N PHE A 371 -4.35 8.42 -12.72
CA PHE A 371 -5.58 8.77 -11.99
C PHE A 371 -5.47 10.21 -11.47
N VAL A 372 -6.48 11.04 -11.75
CA VAL A 372 -6.54 12.44 -11.31
C VAL A 372 -7.71 12.60 -10.36
N CYS A 373 -7.43 13.13 -9.17
CA CYS A 373 -8.45 13.47 -8.19
C CYS A 373 -9.43 14.51 -8.73
N SER A 374 -10.73 14.33 -8.47
CA SER A 374 -11.74 15.28 -8.93
C SER A 374 -11.62 16.59 -8.17
N ARG A 375 -11.22 17.66 -8.85
CA ARG A 375 -11.19 19.02 -8.28
C ARG A 375 -12.58 19.49 -7.86
N GLU A 376 -13.61 19.05 -8.57
CA GLU A 376 -14.99 19.35 -8.23
C GLU A 376 -15.40 18.67 -6.92
N ASP A 377 -15.05 17.39 -6.76
CA ASP A 377 -15.30 16.66 -5.51
C ASP A 377 -14.58 17.34 -4.34
N ILE A 378 -13.29 17.66 -4.49
CA ILE A 378 -12.51 18.38 -3.47
C ILE A 378 -13.10 19.76 -3.16
N ALA A 379 -13.54 20.51 -4.17
CA ALA A 379 -14.14 21.83 -3.96
C ALA A 379 -15.49 21.74 -3.24
N ASN A 380 -16.27 20.68 -3.50
CA ASN A 380 -17.60 20.49 -2.94
C ASN A 380 -17.55 19.90 -1.52
N THR A 381 -16.64 18.96 -1.26
CA THR A 381 -16.61 18.17 -0.03
C THR A 381 -15.43 18.48 0.88
N GLY A 382 -14.36 19.07 0.32
CA GLY A 382 -13.08 19.22 1.02
C GLY A 382 -12.44 17.88 1.41
N CYS A 383 -12.93 16.74 0.90
CA CYS A 383 -12.53 15.39 1.28
C CYS A 383 -12.59 15.12 2.79
N LYS A 384 -13.62 15.66 3.46
CA LYS A 384 -13.72 15.62 4.93
C LYS A 384 -14.62 14.49 5.43
N GLY A 385 -15.60 14.07 4.65
CA GLY A 385 -16.53 13.01 4.98
C GLY A 385 -16.01 11.60 4.67
N PRO A 386 -16.62 10.57 5.26
CA PRO A 386 -16.15 9.18 5.19
C PRO A 386 -16.23 8.54 3.79
N LYS A 387 -16.93 9.18 2.86
CA LYS A 387 -17.13 8.72 1.47
C LYS A 387 -16.55 9.68 0.44
N ASP A 388 -16.03 10.80 0.89
CA ASP A 388 -15.61 11.89 0.04
C ASP A 388 -14.26 11.57 -0.57
N CYS A 389 -14.07 11.91 -1.84
CA CYS A 389 -12.78 11.79 -2.50
C CYS A 389 -12.18 10.38 -2.50
N LEU A 390 -13.06 9.36 -2.44
CA LEU A 390 -12.70 7.94 -2.53
C LEU A 390 -13.07 7.40 -3.90
N TYR A 391 -12.14 6.69 -4.53
CA TYR A 391 -12.25 6.25 -5.92
C TYR A 391 -11.74 4.82 -6.10
N PRO A 392 -12.24 4.07 -7.09
CA PRO A 392 -11.76 2.74 -7.35
C PRO A 392 -10.32 2.80 -7.86
N ASN A 393 -9.45 1.90 -7.39
CA ASN A 393 -8.15 1.74 -8.01
C ASN A 393 -8.33 0.97 -9.32
N PRO A 394 -8.04 1.57 -10.49
CA PRO A 394 -8.25 0.93 -11.78
C PRO A 394 -7.31 -0.27 -12.03
N GLN A 395 -6.29 -0.45 -11.19
CA GLN A 395 -5.27 -1.49 -11.33
C GLN A 395 -5.40 -2.64 -10.31
N ASN A 396 -6.14 -2.45 -9.21
CA ASN A 396 -6.18 -3.44 -8.13
C ASN A 396 -7.46 -3.34 -7.29
N CYS A 397 -8.29 -4.39 -7.35
CA CYS A 397 -9.56 -4.47 -6.63
C CYS A 397 -9.44 -4.55 -5.11
N ASN A 398 -8.30 -4.97 -4.57
CA ASN A 398 -8.04 -5.02 -3.13
C ASN A 398 -7.50 -3.69 -2.58
N SER A 399 -7.70 -2.60 -3.33
CA SER A 399 -7.28 -1.27 -2.94
C SER A 399 -8.19 -0.21 -3.56
N PHE A 400 -8.13 0.99 -3.01
CA PHE A 400 -8.84 2.16 -3.50
C PHE A 400 -7.93 3.37 -3.47
N ILE A 401 -8.36 4.45 -4.11
CA ILE A 401 -7.63 5.71 -4.14
C ILE A 401 -8.38 6.69 -3.26
N GLN A 402 -7.69 7.25 -2.26
CA GLN A 402 -8.15 8.36 -1.45
C GLN A 402 -7.41 9.63 -1.85
N CYS A 403 -8.14 10.69 -2.18
CA CYS A 403 -7.54 11.95 -2.57
C CYS A 403 -7.39 12.91 -1.38
N VAL A 404 -6.17 13.42 -1.18
CA VAL A 404 -5.84 14.38 -0.13
C VAL A 404 -5.82 15.81 -0.71
N PRO A 405 -6.73 16.72 -0.30
CA PRO A 405 -6.78 18.09 -0.80
C PRO A 405 -5.44 18.83 -0.70
N GLN A 406 -5.15 19.68 -1.68
CA GLN A 406 -4.01 20.58 -1.72
C GLN A 406 -4.49 22.05 -1.68
N PRO A 407 -3.64 23.00 -1.22
CA PRO A 407 -4.01 24.42 -1.14
C PRO A 407 -4.39 25.05 -2.48
N ASP A 408 -3.97 24.47 -3.61
CA ASP A 408 -4.30 24.93 -4.96
C ASP A 408 -5.63 24.35 -5.50
N GLY A 409 -6.38 23.62 -4.67
CA GLY A 409 -7.63 22.96 -5.04
C GLY A 409 -7.45 21.68 -5.85
N SER A 410 -6.21 21.21 -6.03
CA SER A 410 -5.94 19.84 -6.51
C SER A 410 -6.03 18.83 -5.36
N GLY A 411 -5.95 17.54 -5.67
CA GLY A 411 -5.92 16.48 -4.66
C GLY A 411 -4.87 15.44 -4.97
N ASN A 412 -4.22 14.91 -3.94
CA ASN A 412 -3.19 13.90 -4.03
C ASN A 412 -3.75 12.49 -3.93
N PRO A 413 -3.70 11.67 -4.98
CA PRO A 413 -4.20 10.31 -4.90
C PRO A 413 -3.26 9.44 -4.08
N VAL A 414 -3.77 8.88 -2.99
CA VAL A 414 -3.08 7.92 -2.12
C VAL A 414 -3.75 6.57 -2.28
N VAL A 415 -2.99 5.52 -2.58
CA VAL A 415 -3.53 4.16 -2.64
C VAL A 415 -3.68 3.64 -1.22
N MET A 416 -4.91 3.25 -0.88
CA MET A 416 -5.29 2.65 0.39
C MET A 416 -5.60 1.18 0.16
N LEU A 417 -5.04 0.31 1.00
CA LEU A 417 -5.30 -1.12 0.93
C LEU A 417 -6.60 -1.47 1.64
N CYS A 418 -7.37 -2.35 1.03
CA CYS A 418 -8.49 -2.98 1.71
C CYS A 418 -7.99 -4.02 2.74
N PRO A 419 -8.73 -4.24 3.84
CA PRO A 419 -8.47 -5.36 4.75
C PRO A 419 -8.33 -6.69 4.01
N THR A 420 -7.50 -7.60 4.52
CA THR A 420 -7.25 -8.89 3.89
C THR A 420 -8.56 -9.63 3.58
N GLY A 421 -8.71 -10.06 2.32
CA GLY A 421 -9.90 -10.79 1.84
C GLY A 421 -11.08 -9.90 1.43
N THR A 422 -10.93 -8.57 1.44
CA THR A 422 -11.95 -7.62 0.98
C THR A 422 -11.51 -6.89 -0.31
N GLU A 423 -12.48 -6.42 -1.08
CA GLU A 423 -12.32 -5.68 -2.34
C GLU A 423 -13.11 -4.36 -2.29
N TRP A 424 -12.72 -3.37 -3.10
CA TRP A 424 -13.38 -2.07 -3.15
C TRP A 424 -14.81 -2.15 -3.71
N ASN A 425 -15.76 -1.64 -2.94
CA ASN A 425 -17.14 -1.40 -3.34
C ASN A 425 -17.34 0.12 -3.51
N ASP A 426 -17.28 0.57 -4.75
CA ASP A 426 -17.38 1.97 -5.13
C ASP A 426 -18.78 2.56 -4.94
N ASN A 427 -19.82 1.73 -4.98
CA ASN A 427 -21.19 2.19 -4.70
C ASN A 427 -21.35 2.59 -3.23
N GLN A 428 -20.72 1.85 -2.33
CA GLN A 428 -20.80 2.10 -0.89
C GLN A 428 -19.62 2.92 -0.35
N LYS A 429 -18.56 3.08 -1.15
CA LYS A 429 -17.28 3.70 -0.79
C LYS A 429 -16.60 3.03 0.41
N ILE A 430 -16.63 1.69 0.43
CA ILE A 430 -16.03 0.86 1.47
C ILE A 430 -15.29 -0.34 0.87
N CYS A 431 -14.42 -0.97 1.66
CA CYS A 431 -13.91 -2.30 1.36
C CYS A 431 -14.90 -3.35 1.87
N ASP A 432 -15.40 -4.18 0.97
CA ASP A 432 -16.46 -5.16 1.22
C ASP A 432 -16.02 -6.56 0.74
N TRP A 433 -16.83 -7.57 0.99
CA TRP A 433 -16.55 -8.92 0.50
C TRP A 433 -16.55 -8.97 -1.04
N PRO A 434 -15.72 -9.83 -1.68
CA PRO A 434 -15.59 -9.89 -3.14
C PRO A 434 -16.89 -10.11 -3.94
N ASN A 435 -17.94 -10.62 -3.30
CA ASN A 435 -19.26 -10.79 -3.91
C ASN A 435 -20.09 -9.49 -3.98
N GLN A 436 -19.75 -8.47 -3.18
CA GLN A 436 -20.34 -7.13 -3.18
C GLN A 436 -19.44 -6.08 -3.85
N SER A 437 -18.22 -6.48 -4.22
CA SER A 437 -17.25 -5.65 -4.95
C SER A 437 -17.83 -5.09 -6.24
N THR A 438 -17.57 -3.81 -6.50
CA THR A 438 -17.92 -3.14 -7.76
C THR A 438 -16.69 -2.85 -8.60
N CYS A 439 -15.53 -3.39 -8.20
CA CYS A 439 -14.31 -3.24 -8.96
C CYS A 439 -14.53 -3.73 -10.40
N PRO A 440 -14.15 -2.94 -11.42
CA PRO A 440 -14.23 -3.39 -12.81
C PRO A 440 -13.23 -4.54 -13.01
N ARG A 441 -13.71 -5.77 -12.89
CA ARG A 441 -12.95 -6.96 -13.28
C ARG A 441 -12.69 -6.82 -14.79
N GLN A 442 -11.44 -6.57 -15.18
CA GLN A 442 -11.10 -6.65 -16.59
C GLN A 442 -11.52 -8.03 -17.08
N PRO A 443 -12.25 -8.13 -18.21
CA PRO A 443 -12.59 -9.43 -18.75
C PRO A 443 -11.29 -10.17 -19.03
N LEU A 444 -11.15 -11.36 -18.45
CA LEU A 444 -10.10 -12.32 -18.78
C LEU A 444 -10.06 -12.42 -20.32
N LYS A 445 -9.02 -11.88 -20.94
CA LYS A 445 -8.76 -12.04 -22.37
C LYS A 445 -7.82 -13.19 -22.59
#